data_AF-A0A938AMU0-F1
#
_entry.id   AF-A0A938AMU0-F1
#
_cell.length_a   1.000
_cell.length_b   1.000
_cell.length_c   1.000
_cell.angle_alpha   90.00
_cell.angle_beta   90.00
_cell.angle_gamma   90.00
#
_symmetry.space_group_name_H-M   'P 1'
#
loop_
_entity.id
_entity.type
_entity.pdbx_description
1 polymer ?
#
loop_
_entity_poly.entity_id
_entity_poly.type
_entity_poly.pdbx_seq_one_letter_code
_entity_poly.pdbx_strand_id
1 'polypeptide(L)'
;MSTLYAWLFDAYPSEAGMTTWWIDADGRALALTDDLTPAFYVQGPHADLHALCLWLRARAPLPVRLQRTERTDLFLDRPIEVLAVGVPQPAAFQRLFRQTADAFPHLTYYDADIPLPQRYVLTRGIFPLAYCAVEHQDGRVLEIQPLDSPWEPEYRLPPLRVMALRLDGELRDPSRGHRGDLLVEIDGRQHTFPRRHGRQLVLGVRHLLEQHDPDLIVTAFGDSFLLPRLLELSQHYGIPLPLNRDPHQAVAHKAAHSYFSYGRIVFRDEQHLLFGRWHIDRQNAFLADDYGLEGSLEIARLTGMPVQTVARVSTGTGISAMQVATAWRRGVLVPWQKRHPESLKTVGDLLVADKGGLVYTPIVGLHEHVAELDFSAMYPSIMVRFNLSPETVGTSCCEGTPIPEIGTPVCTHRQGLVPETLAPLLEKRFRYKALIRELSDDDPRKEVYRRRYSAHKWLLVTCFG
;
A
#
# COMPACT_ATOMS: atom_id res chain seq x y z
N MET A 1 -30.20 12.49 -7.63
CA MET A 1 -28.81 12.43 -8.13
C MET A 1 -28.09 13.68 -7.67
N SER A 2 -26.99 13.53 -6.95
CA SER A 2 -26.16 14.64 -6.44
C SER A 2 -24.71 14.37 -6.77
N THR A 3 -23.96 15.42 -7.07
CA THR A 3 -22.51 15.34 -7.32
C THR A 3 -21.77 15.87 -6.09
N LEU A 4 -20.91 15.03 -5.54
CA LEU A 4 -20.01 15.36 -4.43
C LEU A 4 -18.60 15.60 -4.98
N TYR A 5 -17.98 16.71 -4.59
CA TYR A 5 -16.56 16.96 -4.86
C TYR A 5 -15.74 16.71 -3.59
N ALA A 6 -14.99 15.60 -3.57
CA ALA A 6 -14.36 15.11 -2.35
C ALA A 6 -13.14 14.25 -2.62
N TRP A 7 -12.31 14.06 -1.58
CA TRP A 7 -11.18 13.13 -1.60
C TRP A 7 -11.61 11.73 -1.16
N LEU A 8 -11.16 10.69 -1.87
CA LEU A 8 -11.31 9.31 -1.40
C LEU A 8 -10.45 9.08 -0.16
N PHE A 9 -11.11 9.02 1.00
CA PHE A 9 -10.46 8.84 2.30
C PHE A 9 -10.27 7.36 2.65
N ASP A 10 -11.29 6.52 2.53
CA ASP A 10 -11.16 5.10 2.90
C ASP A 10 -11.98 4.21 1.97
N ALA A 11 -11.56 2.96 1.81
CA ALA A 11 -12.27 1.99 0.97
C ALA A 11 -12.03 0.56 1.47
N TYR A 12 -13.11 -0.18 1.74
CA TYR A 12 -13.02 -1.54 2.24
C TYR A 12 -14.27 -2.36 1.90
N PRO A 13 -14.15 -3.70 1.81
CA PRO A 13 -15.30 -4.55 1.52
C PRO A 13 -16.29 -4.56 2.70
N SER A 14 -17.58 -4.52 2.39
CA SER A 14 -18.69 -4.73 3.32
C SER A 14 -19.68 -5.72 2.74
N GLU A 15 -20.73 -6.06 3.50
CA GLU A 15 -21.77 -6.99 3.00
C GLU A 15 -22.54 -6.41 1.81
N ALA A 16 -22.66 -5.08 1.72
CA ALA A 16 -23.40 -4.35 0.69
C ALA A 16 -22.56 -4.03 -0.57
N GLY A 17 -21.26 -4.37 -0.60
CA GLY A 17 -20.35 -4.04 -1.69
C GLY A 17 -19.01 -3.52 -1.17
N MET A 18 -18.56 -2.40 -1.70
CA MET A 18 -17.44 -1.62 -1.18
C MET A 18 -18.00 -0.42 -0.43
N THR A 19 -17.65 -0.28 0.85
CA THR A 19 -17.88 0.97 1.58
C THR A 19 -16.73 1.92 1.25
N THR A 20 -17.06 3.16 0.89
CA THR A 20 -16.11 4.22 0.59
C THR A 20 -16.40 5.45 1.43
N TRP A 21 -15.37 6.06 1.98
CA TRP A 21 -15.46 7.30 2.73
C TRP A 21 -14.85 8.43 1.91
N TRP A 22 -15.57 9.54 1.85
CA TRP A 22 -15.23 10.72 1.08
C TRP A 22 -15.18 11.92 2.02
N ILE A 23 -14.13 12.73 1.95
CA ILE A 23 -14.05 13.98 2.72
C ILE A 23 -14.15 15.15 1.75
N ASP A 24 -15.09 16.07 1.97
CA ASP A 24 -15.23 17.27 1.14
C ASP A 24 -14.27 18.41 1.55
N ALA A 25 -14.33 19.54 0.84
CA ALA A 25 -13.52 20.72 1.13
C ALA A 25 -13.81 21.37 2.49
N ASP A 26 -15.00 21.12 3.06
CA ASP A 26 -15.41 21.60 4.38
C ASP A 26 -15.02 20.62 5.50
N GLY A 27 -14.39 19.49 5.17
CA GLY A 27 -13.98 18.45 6.11
C GLY A 27 -15.10 17.50 6.53
N ARG A 28 -16.24 17.51 5.83
CA ARG A 28 -17.34 16.59 6.12
C ARG A 28 -17.05 15.23 5.49
N ALA A 29 -17.15 14.19 6.32
CA ALA A 29 -17.00 12.81 5.88
C ALA A 29 -18.36 12.22 5.48
N LEU A 30 -18.46 11.69 4.25
CA LEU A 30 -19.62 10.97 3.74
C LEU A 30 -19.26 9.53 3.41
N ALA A 31 -20.04 8.58 3.93
CA ALA A 31 -19.95 7.18 3.52
C ALA A 31 -20.88 6.91 2.34
N LEU A 32 -20.34 6.26 1.30
CA LEU A 32 -21.07 5.79 0.13
C LEU A 32 -20.78 4.29 -0.08
N THR A 33 -21.72 3.60 -0.72
CA THR A 33 -21.55 2.22 -1.15
C THR A 33 -21.32 2.16 -2.66
N ASP A 34 -20.39 1.31 -3.11
CA ASP A 34 -20.15 1.06 -4.53
C ASP A 34 -20.10 -0.45 -4.82
N ASP A 35 -20.54 -0.83 -6.01
CA ASP A 35 -20.60 -2.23 -6.44
C ASP A 35 -19.27 -2.64 -7.06
N LEU A 36 -18.59 -3.61 -6.44
CA LEU A 36 -17.40 -4.26 -7.00
C LEU A 36 -17.63 -5.76 -7.08
N THR A 37 -17.43 -6.35 -8.26
CA THR A 37 -17.35 -7.81 -8.42
C THR A 37 -15.90 -8.20 -8.63
N PRO A 38 -15.09 -8.38 -7.56
CA PRO A 38 -13.71 -8.83 -7.72
C PRO A 38 -13.67 -10.24 -8.34
N ALA A 39 -12.73 -10.47 -9.26
CA ALA A 39 -12.48 -11.77 -9.86
C ALA A 39 -11.06 -12.26 -9.58
N PHE A 40 -10.90 -13.57 -9.36
CA PHE A 40 -9.62 -14.25 -9.53
C PHE A 40 -9.67 -15.08 -10.80
N TYR A 41 -8.51 -15.35 -11.39
CA TYR A 41 -8.40 -16.10 -12.64
C TYR A 41 -7.74 -17.45 -12.39
N VAL A 42 -8.22 -18.46 -13.12
CA VAL A 42 -7.76 -19.83 -12.97
C VAL A 42 -7.36 -20.40 -14.33
N GLN A 43 -6.19 -21.02 -14.39
CA GLN A 43 -5.69 -21.73 -15.56
C GLN A 43 -5.46 -23.20 -15.21
N GLY A 44 -5.79 -24.08 -16.16
CA GLY A 44 -5.52 -25.52 -16.07
C GLY A 44 -6.25 -26.31 -17.17
N PRO A 45 -6.19 -27.64 -17.12
CA PRO A 45 -6.89 -28.50 -18.07
C PRO A 45 -8.39 -28.23 -18.10
N HIS A 46 -9.00 -28.36 -19.29
CA HIS A 46 -10.43 -28.07 -19.48
C HIS A 46 -11.33 -28.90 -18.55
N ALA A 47 -10.99 -30.18 -18.32
CA ALA A 47 -11.74 -31.07 -17.44
C ALA A 47 -11.76 -30.56 -15.98
N ASP A 48 -10.62 -30.08 -15.49
CA ASP A 48 -10.49 -29.56 -14.13
C ASP A 48 -11.22 -28.22 -13.97
N LEU A 49 -11.13 -27.34 -14.97
CA LEU A 49 -11.89 -26.08 -14.99
C LEU A 49 -13.41 -26.32 -15.02
N HIS A 50 -13.86 -27.36 -15.74
CA HIS A 50 -15.26 -27.77 -15.72
C HIS A 50 -15.69 -28.31 -14.34
N ALA A 51 -14.87 -29.17 -13.73
CA ALA A 51 -15.10 -29.67 -12.37
C ALA A 51 -15.17 -28.52 -11.34
N LEU A 52 -14.27 -27.53 -11.47
CA LEU A 52 -14.28 -26.31 -10.66
C LEU A 52 -15.58 -25.52 -10.84
N CYS A 53 -16.09 -25.36 -12.06
CA CYS A 53 -17.34 -24.65 -12.31
C CYS A 53 -18.53 -25.34 -11.62
N LEU A 54 -18.61 -26.67 -11.67
CA LEU A 54 -19.66 -27.43 -10.99
C LEU A 54 -19.54 -27.30 -9.46
N TRP A 55 -18.31 -27.38 -8.94
CA TRP A 55 -18.02 -27.23 -7.52
C TRP A 55 -18.43 -25.85 -6.99
N LEU A 56 -18.08 -24.78 -7.71
CA LEU A 56 -18.44 -23.41 -7.34
C LEU A 56 -19.96 -23.20 -7.37
N ARG A 57 -20.67 -23.73 -8.38
CA ARG A 57 -22.13 -23.64 -8.45
C ARG A 57 -22.84 -24.38 -7.30
N ALA A 58 -22.25 -25.47 -6.82
CA ALA A 58 -22.82 -26.27 -5.74
C ALA A 58 -22.53 -25.72 -4.34
N ARG A 59 -21.40 -25.04 -4.14
CA ARG A 59 -20.90 -24.67 -2.80
C ARG A 59 -20.81 -23.17 -2.54
N ALA A 60 -20.81 -22.32 -3.55
CA ALA A 60 -20.72 -20.88 -3.33
C ALA A 60 -22.00 -20.40 -2.62
N PRO A 61 -21.88 -19.64 -1.50
CA PRO A 61 -23.05 -19.16 -0.76
C PRO A 61 -23.88 -18.15 -1.58
N LEU A 62 -23.24 -17.48 -2.55
CA LEU A 62 -23.88 -16.60 -3.51
C LEU A 62 -23.47 -17.02 -4.94
N PRO A 63 -24.34 -16.85 -5.94
CA PRO A 63 -24.01 -17.16 -7.32
C PRO A 63 -22.77 -16.40 -7.80
N VAL A 64 -21.72 -17.14 -8.15
CA VAL A 64 -20.51 -16.58 -8.75
C VAL A 64 -20.70 -16.34 -10.25
N ARG A 65 -20.01 -15.34 -10.79
CA ARG A 65 -19.94 -15.09 -12.24
C ARG A 65 -18.78 -15.88 -12.82
N LEU A 66 -19.08 -16.88 -13.64
CA LEU A 66 -18.08 -17.73 -14.30
C LEU A 66 -18.01 -17.37 -15.77
N GLN A 67 -16.83 -16.96 -16.24
CA GLN A 67 -16.61 -16.57 -17.62
C GLN A 67 -15.26 -17.05 -18.10
N ARG A 68 -15.22 -17.68 -19.29
CA ARG A 68 -13.95 -17.88 -20.01
C ARG A 68 -13.54 -16.58 -20.66
N THR A 69 -12.29 -16.20 -20.49
CA THR A 69 -11.73 -14.96 -21.04
C THR A 69 -10.27 -15.16 -21.38
N GLU A 70 -9.74 -14.27 -22.21
CA GLU A 70 -8.31 -14.17 -22.46
C GLU A 70 -7.70 -13.08 -21.58
N ARG A 71 -6.50 -13.33 -21.07
CA ARG A 71 -5.66 -12.37 -20.34
C ARG A 71 -4.19 -12.57 -20.71
N THR A 72 -3.38 -11.53 -20.59
CA THR A 72 -1.97 -11.60 -20.98
C THR A 72 -1.15 -12.23 -19.86
N ASP A 73 -0.35 -13.24 -20.20
CA ASP A 73 0.72 -13.72 -19.33
C ASP A 73 1.98 -12.85 -19.53
N LEU A 74 2.61 -12.39 -18.44
CA LEU A 74 3.74 -11.47 -18.50
C LEU A 74 4.97 -12.06 -19.23
N PHE A 75 5.26 -13.34 -19.01
CA PHE A 75 6.48 -13.97 -19.51
C PHE A 75 6.28 -14.51 -20.92
N LEU A 76 5.11 -15.09 -21.20
CA LEU A 76 4.75 -15.55 -22.54
C LEU A 76 4.44 -14.40 -23.50
N ASP A 77 4.10 -13.22 -22.96
CA ASP A 77 3.73 -12.01 -23.71
C ASP A 77 2.70 -12.28 -24.80
N ARG A 78 1.71 -13.08 -24.43
CA ARG A 78 0.58 -13.44 -25.27
C ARG A 78 -0.66 -13.68 -24.43
N PRO A 79 -1.85 -13.55 -25.02
CA PRO A 79 -3.09 -13.95 -24.37
C PRO A 79 -3.08 -15.45 -24.06
N ILE A 80 -3.57 -15.80 -22.88
CA ILE A 80 -3.88 -17.17 -22.46
C ILE A 80 -5.35 -17.26 -22.05
N GLU A 81 -5.99 -18.39 -22.35
CA GLU A 81 -7.36 -18.68 -21.90
C GLU A 81 -7.34 -18.97 -20.39
N VAL A 82 -8.20 -18.27 -19.66
CA VAL A 82 -8.40 -18.44 -18.22
C VAL A 82 -9.88 -18.43 -17.88
N LEU A 83 -10.24 -19.10 -16.79
CA LEU A 83 -11.55 -18.98 -16.16
C LEU A 83 -11.53 -17.82 -15.17
N ALA A 84 -12.30 -16.78 -15.44
CA ALA A 84 -12.59 -15.72 -14.49
C ALA A 84 -13.69 -16.17 -13.52
N VAL A 85 -13.41 -16.10 -12.22
CA VAL A 85 -14.36 -16.37 -11.14
C VAL A 85 -14.67 -15.06 -10.43
N GLY A 86 -15.72 -14.38 -10.88
CA GLY A 86 -16.24 -13.15 -10.29
C GLY A 86 -17.09 -13.42 -9.05
N VAL A 87 -16.78 -12.74 -7.95
CA VAL A 87 -17.47 -12.87 -6.67
C VAL A 87 -18.28 -11.60 -6.42
N PRO A 88 -19.62 -11.61 -6.55
CA PRO A 88 -20.43 -10.39 -6.43
C PRO A 88 -20.37 -9.71 -5.07
N GLN A 89 -20.06 -10.44 -4.00
CA GLN A 89 -19.90 -9.90 -2.66
C GLN A 89 -18.40 -9.84 -2.30
N PRO A 90 -17.76 -8.66 -2.29
CA PRO A 90 -16.33 -8.51 -2.00
C PRO A 90 -15.89 -9.13 -0.68
N ALA A 91 -16.70 -9.02 0.38
CA ALA A 91 -16.40 -9.58 1.69
C ALA A 91 -16.23 -11.12 1.67
N ALA A 92 -16.85 -11.83 0.71
CA ALA A 92 -16.73 -13.27 0.57
C ALA A 92 -15.52 -13.71 -0.28
N PHE A 93 -14.86 -12.79 -0.98
CA PHE A 93 -13.84 -13.08 -2.00
C PHE A 93 -12.69 -13.94 -1.48
N GLN A 94 -12.02 -13.48 -0.41
CA GLN A 94 -10.84 -14.18 0.13
C GLN A 94 -11.18 -15.56 0.71
N ARG A 95 -12.35 -15.69 1.35
CA ARG A 95 -12.81 -16.98 1.87
C ARG A 95 -13.08 -17.97 0.74
N LEU A 96 -13.81 -17.56 -0.29
CA LEU A 96 -14.13 -18.41 -1.43
C LEU A 96 -12.86 -18.81 -2.21
N PHE A 97 -11.94 -17.86 -2.40
CA PHE A 97 -10.67 -18.14 -3.06
C PHE A 97 -9.88 -19.22 -2.30
N ARG A 98 -9.71 -19.10 -0.98
CA ARG A 98 -9.00 -20.12 -0.17
C ARG A 98 -9.63 -21.50 -0.30
N GLN A 99 -10.96 -21.58 -0.15
CA GLN A 99 -11.68 -22.84 -0.31
C GLN A 99 -11.50 -23.45 -1.71
N THR A 100 -11.42 -22.60 -2.73
CA THR A 100 -11.18 -23.02 -4.12
C THR A 100 -9.77 -23.56 -4.29
N ALA A 101 -8.75 -22.82 -3.82
CA ALA A 101 -7.36 -23.21 -3.88
C ALA A 101 -7.07 -24.50 -3.11
N ASP A 102 -7.72 -24.70 -1.96
CA ASP A 102 -7.60 -25.92 -1.16
C ASP A 102 -8.23 -27.14 -1.87
N ALA A 103 -9.35 -26.93 -2.58
CA ALA A 103 -10.04 -27.99 -3.32
C ALA A 103 -9.35 -28.36 -4.64
N PHE A 104 -8.71 -27.40 -5.29
CA PHE A 104 -8.03 -27.57 -6.58
C PHE A 104 -6.59 -27.02 -6.53
N PRO A 105 -5.69 -27.62 -5.73
CA PRO A 105 -4.34 -27.07 -5.48
C PRO A 105 -3.38 -27.18 -6.66
N HIS A 106 -3.72 -27.99 -7.67
CA HIS A 106 -2.94 -28.22 -8.88
C HIS A 106 -3.18 -27.16 -9.96
N LEU A 107 -4.24 -26.37 -9.84
CA LEU A 107 -4.54 -25.29 -10.78
C LEU A 107 -3.65 -24.06 -10.52
N THR A 108 -3.43 -23.27 -11.56
CA THR A 108 -2.70 -22.00 -11.44
C THR A 108 -3.69 -20.87 -11.21
N TYR A 109 -3.42 -20.04 -10.20
CA TYR A 109 -4.29 -18.94 -9.79
C TYR A 109 -3.59 -17.60 -10.00
N TYR A 110 -4.37 -16.62 -10.44
CA TYR A 110 -3.92 -15.26 -10.67
C TYR A 110 -4.89 -14.24 -10.06
N ASP A 111 -4.37 -13.06 -9.76
CA ASP A 111 -5.06 -11.91 -9.17
C ASP A 111 -5.84 -12.25 -7.89
N ALA A 112 -5.39 -13.26 -7.15
CA ALA A 112 -6.12 -13.79 -6.00
C ALA A 112 -5.77 -13.09 -4.68
N ASP A 113 -4.56 -12.55 -4.57
CA ASP A 113 -4.02 -11.92 -3.36
C ASP A 113 -3.88 -10.41 -3.45
N ILE A 114 -4.26 -9.80 -4.58
CA ILE A 114 -4.37 -8.34 -4.72
C ILE A 114 -5.41 -7.83 -3.72
N PRO A 115 -5.05 -6.97 -2.74
CA PRO A 115 -5.97 -6.48 -1.73
C PRO A 115 -7.19 -5.78 -2.33
N LEU A 116 -8.38 -6.05 -1.78
CA LEU A 116 -9.63 -5.50 -2.31
C LEU A 116 -9.68 -3.96 -2.36
N PRO A 117 -9.18 -3.21 -1.35
CA PRO A 117 -9.09 -1.75 -1.45
C PRO A 117 -8.24 -1.28 -2.64
N GLN A 118 -7.10 -1.94 -2.89
CA GLN A 118 -6.25 -1.62 -4.03
C GLN A 118 -6.95 -1.97 -5.35
N ARG A 119 -7.59 -3.13 -5.42
CA ARG A 119 -8.35 -3.55 -6.60
C ARG A 119 -9.48 -2.60 -6.93
N TYR A 120 -10.17 -2.09 -5.91
CA TYR A 120 -11.24 -1.11 -6.08
C TYR A 120 -10.72 0.15 -6.76
N VAL A 121 -9.67 0.77 -6.23
CA VAL A 121 -9.13 2.01 -6.80
C VAL A 121 -8.58 1.78 -8.22
N LEU A 122 -7.93 0.64 -8.47
CA LEU A 122 -7.46 0.27 -9.81
C LEU A 122 -8.60 0.04 -10.81
N THR A 123 -9.70 -0.58 -10.37
CA THR A 123 -10.88 -0.82 -11.21
C THR A 123 -11.61 0.48 -11.55
N ARG A 124 -11.62 1.44 -10.63
CA ARG A 124 -12.27 2.74 -10.80
C ARG A 124 -11.35 3.80 -11.43
N GLY A 125 -10.09 3.49 -11.70
CA GLY A 125 -9.13 4.45 -12.25
C GLY A 125 -8.82 5.61 -11.29
N ILE A 126 -8.94 5.37 -9.98
CA ILE A 126 -8.68 6.34 -8.92
C ILE A 126 -7.54 5.84 -8.01
N PHE A 127 -7.25 6.56 -6.94
CA PHE A 127 -6.21 6.23 -5.97
C PHE A 127 -6.57 6.79 -4.58
N PRO A 128 -5.97 6.30 -3.48
CA PRO A 128 -6.18 6.85 -2.15
C PRO A 128 -5.89 8.35 -2.15
N LEU A 129 -6.78 9.15 -1.54
CA LEU A 129 -6.70 10.61 -1.52
C LEU A 129 -6.80 11.27 -2.90
N ALA A 130 -7.34 10.59 -3.92
CA ALA A 130 -7.72 11.24 -5.18
C ALA A 130 -8.89 12.20 -4.95
N TYR A 131 -8.78 13.42 -5.47
CA TYR A 131 -9.89 14.38 -5.50
C TYR A 131 -10.79 14.03 -6.69
N CYS A 132 -12.07 13.77 -6.43
CA CYS A 132 -13.00 13.27 -7.43
C CYS A 132 -14.30 14.07 -7.45
N ALA A 133 -14.95 14.09 -8.61
CA ALA A 133 -16.39 14.31 -8.70
C ALA A 133 -17.09 12.95 -8.61
N VAL A 134 -17.95 12.77 -7.61
CA VAL A 134 -18.65 11.52 -7.32
C VAL A 134 -20.14 11.75 -7.51
N GLU A 135 -20.70 11.15 -8.55
CA GLU A 135 -22.15 11.13 -8.73
C GLU A 135 -22.75 10.01 -7.89
N HIS A 136 -23.73 10.34 -7.07
CA HIS A 136 -24.36 9.36 -6.20
C HIS A 136 -25.88 9.59 -6.08
N GLN A 137 -26.57 8.51 -5.72
CA GLN A 137 -28.00 8.50 -5.43
C GLN A 137 -28.26 7.53 -4.27
N ASP A 138 -29.02 7.97 -3.28
CA ASP A 138 -29.44 7.15 -2.13
C ASP A 138 -28.26 6.43 -1.43
N GLY A 139 -27.13 7.14 -1.28
CA GLY A 139 -25.91 6.62 -0.66
C GLY A 139 -25.10 5.65 -1.52
N ARG A 140 -25.47 5.46 -2.79
CA ARG A 140 -24.77 4.60 -3.74
C ARG A 140 -24.05 5.41 -4.81
N VAL A 141 -22.81 5.03 -5.09
CA VAL A 141 -22.01 5.58 -6.19
C VAL A 141 -22.60 5.15 -7.53
N LEU A 142 -22.71 6.11 -8.45
CA LEU A 142 -23.09 5.89 -9.85
C LEU A 142 -21.87 6.04 -10.77
N GLU A 143 -21.12 7.12 -10.58
CA GLU A 143 -19.92 7.44 -11.36
C GLU A 143 -18.88 8.15 -10.48
N ILE A 144 -17.60 7.90 -10.77
CA ILE A 144 -16.47 8.58 -10.14
C ILE A 144 -15.57 9.11 -11.25
N GLN A 145 -15.36 10.42 -11.25
CA GLN A 145 -14.41 11.08 -12.13
C GLN A 145 -13.23 11.61 -11.30
N PRO A 146 -12.00 11.08 -11.47
CA PRO A 146 -10.82 11.66 -10.85
C PRO A 146 -10.52 13.04 -11.46
N LEU A 147 -10.20 14.00 -10.61
CA LEU A 147 -9.89 15.39 -10.98
C LEU A 147 -8.41 15.75 -10.71
N ASP A 148 -7.63 14.82 -10.15
CA ASP A 148 -6.19 14.93 -9.97
C ASP A 148 -5.48 13.61 -10.33
N SER A 149 -4.14 13.65 -10.39
CA SER A 149 -3.31 12.50 -10.76
C SER A 149 -2.34 12.13 -9.64
N PRO A 150 -2.02 10.83 -9.47
CA PRO A 150 -1.00 10.43 -8.50
C PRO A 150 0.40 10.85 -8.95
N TRP A 151 0.57 11.29 -10.21
CA TRP A 151 1.86 11.70 -10.78
C TRP A 151 2.11 13.21 -10.73
N GLU A 152 1.11 14.00 -10.31
CA GLU A 152 1.28 15.44 -10.08
C GLU A 152 2.09 15.69 -8.80
N PRO A 153 3.11 16.56 -8.82
CA PRO A 153 3.92 16.87 -7.65
C PRO A 153 3.16 17.76 -6.66
N GLU A 154 2.37 18.69 -7.19
CA GLU A 154 1.52 19.61 -6.45
C GLU A 154 0.09 19.10 -6.47
N TYR A 155 -0.45 18.83 -5.29
CA TYR A 155 -1.82 18.37 -5.10
C TYR A 155 -2.31 18.77 -3.71
N ARG A 156 -3.63 18.87 -3.56
CA ARG A 156 -4.29 19.19 -2.29
C ARG A 156 -4.70 17.92 -1.57
N LEU A 157 -4.67 17.97 -0.24
CA LEU A 157 -5.15 16.92 0.64
C LEU A 157 -6.46 17.36 1.30
N PRO A 158 -7.32 16.42 1.71
CA PRO A 158 -8.49 16.76 2.51
C PRO A 158 -8.07 17.45 3.83
N PRO A 159 -8.89 18.34 4.38
CA PRO A 159 -8.63 18.97 5.67
C PRO A 159 -8.86 17.96 6.82
N LEU A 160 -7.87 17.09 7.03
CA LEU A 160 -7.95 16.01 8.02
C LEU A 160 -7.95 16.56 9.45
N ARG A 161 -8.94 16.16 10.24
CA ARG A 161 -8.95 16.39 11.69
C ARG A 161 -8.08 15.35 12.37
N VAL A 162 -7.07 15.80 13.12
CA VAL A 162 -6.07 14.90 13.74
C VAL A 162 -6.22 14.92 15.25
N MET A 163 -6.22 13.72 15.85
CA MET A 163 -6.17 13.52 17.29
C MET A 163 -4.93 12.70 17.62
N ALA A 164 -3.99 13.28 18.39
CA ALA A 164 -2.75 12.60 18.77
C ALA A 164 -2.82 12.07 20.21
N LEU A 165 -2.48 10.80 20.42
CA LEU A 165 -2.47 10.14 21.72
C LEU A 165 -1.06 9.68 22.06
N ARG A 166 -0.58 10.03 23.26
CA ARG A 166 0.70 9.54 23.78
C ARG A 166 0.65 9.40 25.29
N LEU A 167 1.57 8.61 25.86
CA LEU A 167 1.79 8.66 27.29
C LEU A 167 2.71 9.83 27.66
N ASP A 168 2.49 10.39 28.84
CA ASP A 168 3.36 11.39 29.41
C ASP A 168 4.74 10.82 29.80
N GLY A 169 5.75 11.68 29.81
CA GLY A 169 7.15 11.36 30.05
C GLY A 169 7.95 11.03 28.80
N GLU A 170 9.12 10.42 29.00
CA GLU A 170 10.00 10.02 27.90
C GLU A 170 9.35 8.96 27.01
N LEU A 171 9.63 9.02 25.72
CA LEU A 171 9.15 8.09 24.72
C LEU A 171 9.83 6.71 24.89
N ARG A 172 9.38 5.95 25.88
CA ARG A 172 9.85 4.61 26.21
C ARG A 172 8.71 3.63 26.02
N ASP A 173 9.05 2.43 25.54
CA ASP A 173 8.12 1.33 25.35
C ASP A 173 7.34 1.05 26.64
N PRO A 174 6.02 1.35 26.68
CA PRO A 174 5.23 1.20 27.89
C PRO A 174 5.14 -0.26 28.33
N SER A 175 5.23 -1.22 27.39
CA SER A 175 5.18 -2.65 27.73
C SER A 175 6.30 -3.06 28.71
N ARG A 176 7.39 -2.28 28.77
CA ARG A 176 8.58 -2.51 29.61
C ARG A 176 8.57 -1.75 30.94
N GLY A 177 7.43 -1.20 31.35
CA GLY A 177 7.21 -0.71 32.71
C GLY A 177 7.02 0.80 32.85
N HIS A 178 7.22 1.60 31.79
CA HIS A 178 6.84 3.02 31.82
C HIS A 178 5.32 3.19 31.74
N ARG A 179 4.75 3.99 32.64
CA ARG A 179 3.30 4.14 32.81
C ARG A 179 2.96 5.59 33.16
N GLY A 180 3.03 6.47 32.17
CA GLY A 180 2.58 7.86 32.27
C GLY A 180 1.06 8.03 32.19
N ASP A 181 0.61 9.25 32.43
CA ASP A 181 -0.78 9.67 32.15
C ASP A 181 -1.03 9.72 30.64
N LEU A 182 -2.27 9.57 30.22
CA LEU A 182 -2.62 9.67 28.80
C LEU A 182 -2.75 11.14 28.43
N LEU A 183 -1.99 11.57 27.43
CA LEU A 183 -2.07 12.89 26.81
C LEU A 183 -2.77 12.75 25.46
N VAL A 184 -3.78 13.58 25.27
CA VAL A 184 -4.53 13.69 24.04
C VAL A 184 -4.40 15.10 23.50
N GLU A 185 -3.92 15.25 22.28
CA GLU A 185 -3.76 16.54 21.62
C GLU A 185 -4.71 16.65 20.42
N ILE A 186 -5.49 17.73 20.36
CA ILE A 186 -6.40 18.06 19.26
C ILE A 186 -6.28 19.56 19.00
N ASP A 187 -6.05 19.96 17.75
CA ASP A 187 -5.93 21.37 17.34
C ASP A 187 -4.94 22.18 18.21
N GLY A 188 -3.83 21.57 18.60
CA GLY A 188 -2.79 22.15 19.47
C GLY A 188 -3.18 22.28 20.94
N ARG A 189 -4.37 21.81 21.36
CA ARG A 189 -4.81 21.76 22.75
C ARG A 189 -4.54 20.39 23.35
N GLN A 190 -3.89 20.35 24.49
CA GLN A 190 -3.57 19.12 25.21
C GLN A 190 -4.58 18.87 26.34
N HIS A 191 -5.10 17.65 26.40
CA HIS A 191 -5.94 17.10 27.46
C HIS A 191 -5.16 15.99 28.18
N THR A 192 -5.08 16.07 29.50
CA THR A 192 -4.39 15.07 30.32
C THR A 192 -5.38 14.22 31.08
N PHE A 193 -5.26 12.90 30.96
CA PHE A 193 -6.08 11.93 31.67
C PHE A 193 -5.21 11.09 32.62
N PRO A 194 -5.39 11.28 33.95
CA PRO A 194 -4.63 10.54 34.94
C PRO A 194 -4.86 9.03 34.83
N ARG A 195 -3.78 8.25 34.75
CA ARG A 195 -3.84 6.77 34.63
C ARG A 195 -4.64 6.13 35.76
N ARG A 196 -4.58 6.71 36.97
CA ARG A 196 -5.29 6.24 38.16
C ARG A 196 -6.82 6.33 38.05
N HIS A 197 -7.36 7.14 37.15
CA HIS A 197 -8.79 7.34 36.98
C HIS A 197 -9.31 6.70 35.68
N GLY A 198 -9.16 5.37 35.56
CA GLY A 198 -9.45 4.64 34.31
C GLY A 198 -10.85 4.91 33.73
N ARG A 199 -11.90 4.98 34.57
CA ARG A 199 -13.26 5.27 34.10
C ARG A 199 -13.40 6.68 33.53
N GLN A 200 -12.83 7.69 34.20
CA GLN A 200 -12.86 9.08 33.72
C GLN A 200 -12.04 9.24 32.44
N LEU A 201 -10.90 8.54 32.33
CA LEU A 201 -10.08 8.51 31.14
C LEU A 201 -10.87 8.00 29.94
N VAL A 202 -11.53 6.84 30.03
CA VAL A 202 -12.32 6.29 28.91
C VAL A 202 -13.50 7.20 28.56
N LEU A 203 -14.21 7.75 29.54
CA LEU A 203 -15.29 8.73 29.30
C LEU A 203 -14.78 9.98 28.58
N GLY A 204 -13.63 10.50 29.01
CA GLY A 204 -13.01 11.67 28.40
C GLY A 204 -12.55 11.41 26.98
N VAL A 205 -11.88 10.28 26.73
CA VAL A 205 -11.46 9.87 25.38
C VAL A 205 -12.69 9.69 24.49
N ARG A 206 -13.75 9.01 24.97
CA ARG A 206 -15.01 8.88 24.24
C ARG A 206 -15.59 10.23 23.87
N HIS A 207 -15.71 11.13 24.84
CA HIS A 207 -16.25 12.47 24.63
C HIS A 207 -15.46 13.24 23.57
N LEU A 208 -14.13 13.18 23.60
CA LEU A 208 -13.28 13.81 22.60
C LEU A 208 -13.46 13.18 21.20
N LEU A 209 -13.59 11.85 21.11
CA LEU A 209 -13.85 11.16 19.84
C LEU A 209 -15.20 11.53 19.24
N GLU A 210 -16.25 11.66 20.06
CA GLU A 210 -17.61 12.01 19.63
C GLU A 210 -17.73 13.50 19.27
N GLN A 211 -17.10 14.39 20.04
CA GLN A 211 -17.20 15.83 19.84
C GLN A 211 -16.35 16.32 18.65
N HIS A 212 -15.12 15.82 18.52
CA HIS A 212 -14.20 16.29 17.47
C HIS A 212 -14.29 15.46 16.19
N ASP A 213 -14.77 14.22 16.29
CA ASP A 213 -14.83 13.25 15.19
C ASP A 213 -13.55 13.23 14.31
N PRO A 214 -12.35 13.02 14.88
CA PRO A 214 -11.11 13.09 14.11
C PRO A 214 -11.07 12.06 12.97
N ASP A 215 -10.50 12.44 11.85
CA ASP A 215 -10.31 11.55 10.69
C ASP A 215 -9.09 10.65 10.91
N LEU A 216 -8.06 11.16 11.60
CA LEU A 216 -6.81 10.46 11.87
C LEU A 216 -6.50 10.46 13.37
N ILE A 217 -6.32 9.27 13.93
CA ILE A 217 -5.76 9.05 15.26
C ILE A 217 -4.29 8.69 15.11
N VAL A 218 -3.41 9.57 15.57
CA VAL A 218 -1.96 9.31 15.61
C VAL A 218 -1.59 8.90 17.03
N THR A 219 -0.89 7.80 17.19
CA THR A 219 -0.49 7.32 18.52
C THR A 219 1.01 7.24 18.67
N ALA A 220 1.45 7.27 19.93
CA ALA A 220 2.74 6.72 20.32
C ALA A 220 2.57 5.38 21.07
N PHE A 221 3.06 4.27 20.50
CA PHE A 221 2.83 2.89 20.97
C PHE A 221 1.34 2.51 20.95
N GLY A 222 0.65 2.91 19.88
CA GLY A 222 -0.75 2.62 19.61
C GLY A 222 -1.07 1.15 19.51
N ASP A 223 -0.37 0.48 18.60
CA ASP A 223 -0.59 -0.91 18.23
C ASP A 223 -0.18 -1.85 19.38
N SER A 224 0.98 -1.57 19.99
CA SER A 224 1.54 -2.43 21.03
C SER A 224 0.94 -2.24 22.42
N PHE A 225 0.39 -1.05 22.73
CA PHE A 225 -0.05 -0.74 24.09
C PHE A 225 -1.32 0.09 24.21
N LEU A 226 -1.36 1.29 23.62
CA LEU A 226 -2.42 2.27 23.91
C LEU A 226 -3.82 1.80 23.48
N LEU A 227 -3.99 1.33 22.25
CA LEU A 227 -5.30 0.84 21.79
C LEU A 227 -5.74 -0.43 22.52
N PRO A 228 -4.89 -1.47 22.66
CA PRO A 228 -5.24 -2.63 23.50
C PRO A 228 -5.69 -2.22 24.90
N ARG A 229 -4.97 -1.29 25.54
CA ARG A 229 -5.31 -0.83 26.89
C ARG A 229 -6.62 -0.03 26.94
N LEU A 230 -6.88 0.83 25.96
CA LEU A 230 -8.12 1.58 25.86
C LEU A 230 -9.33 0.65 25.64
N LEU A 231 -9.16 -0.37 24.79
CA LEU A 231 -10.18 -1.40 24.55
C LEU A 231 -10.45 -2.24 25.80
N GLU A 232 -9.40 -2.64 26.52
CA GLU A 232 -9.53 -3.36 27.80
C GLU A 232 -10.29 -2.52 28.84
N LEU A 233 -9.93 -1.24 28.99
CA LEU A 233 -10.63 -0.32 29.91
C LEU A 233 -12.08 -0.06 29.48
N SER A 234 -12.33 0.06 28.17
CA SER A 234 -13.65 0.22 27.58
C SER A 234 -14.56 -0.97 27.93
N GLN A 235 -14.06 -2.19 27.76
CA GLN A 235 -14.76 -3.42 28.14
C GLN A 235 -14.97 -3.51 29.66
N HIS A 236 -13.92 -3.25 30.45
CA HIS A 236 -13.97 -3.35 31.91
C HIS A 236 -15.03 -2.41 32.54
N TYR A 237 -15.15 -1.19 32.04
CA TYR A 237 -16.13 -0.22 32.55
C TYR A 237 -17.47 -0.22 31.80
N GLY A 238 -17.62 -1.01 30.73
CA GLY A 238 -18.82 -1.02 29.89
C GLY A 238 -19.06 0.29 29.14
N ILE A 239 -17.99 0.99 28.75
CA ILE A 239 -18.06 2.30 28.08
C ILE A 239 -17.49 2.15 26.68
N PRO A 240 -18.31 1.92 25.64
CA PRO A 240 -17.82 1.69 24.29
C PRO A 240 -17.11 2.93 23.75
N LEU A 241 -15.97 2.73 23.11
CA LEU A 241 -15.22 3.77 22.41
C LEU A 241 -15.57 3.75 20.92
N PRO A 242 -16.03 4.87 20.32
CA PRO A 242 -16.32 4.96 18.90
C PRO A 242 -15.01 5.15 18.11
N LEU A 243 -14.19 4.10 18.07
CA LEU A 243 -12.92 4.11 17.32
C LEU A 243 -13.17 4.05 15.81
N ASN A 244 -14.12 3.22 15.38
CA ASN A 244 -14.58 3.22 13.99
C ASN A 244 -15.64 4.29 13.80
N ARG A 245 -15.60 4.94 12.63
CA ARG A 245 -16.70 5.79 12.17
C ARG A 245 -17.83 4.94 11.57
N ASP A 246 -17.49 3.78 11.00
CA ASP A 246 -18.46 2.77 10.57
C ASP A 246 -18.92 1.90 11.75
N PRO A 247 -20.20 2.03 12.19
CA PRO A 247 -20.71 1.29 13.35
C PRO A 247 -20.93 -0.20 13.07
N HIS A 248 -20.90 -0.63 11.81
CA HIS A 248 -21.09 -2.01 11.41
C HIS A 248 -19.78 -2.80 11.35
N GLN A 249 -18.64 -2.15 11.56
CA GLN A 249 -17.32 -2.77 11.55
C GLN A 249 -16.73 -2.82 12.95
N ALA A 250 -16.10 -3.96 13.28
CA ALA A 250 -15.22 -4.07 14.45
C ALA A 250 -13.82 -3.52 14.11
N VAL A 251 -12.98 -3.28 15.11
CA VAL A 251 -11.56 -2.99 14.87
C VAL A 251 -10.93 -4.22 14.21
N ALA A 252 -10.23 -4.01 13.10
CA ALA A 252 -9.54 -5.09 12.40
C ALA A 252 -8.15 -5.32 13.02
N HIS A 253 -7.83 -6.58 13.30
CA HIS A 253 -6.57 -6.99 13.89
C HIS A 253 -5.70 -7.69 12.84
N LYS A 254 -4.45 -7.27 12.69
CA LYS A 254 -3.45 -7.97 11.89
C LYS A 254 -2.33 -8.47 12.79
N ALA A 255 -2.19 -9.79 12.85
CA ALA A 255 -1.24 -10.47 13.73
C ALA A 255 0.19 -9.92 13.61
N ALA A 256 0.89 -9.91 14.74
CA ALA A 256 2.30 -9.57 14.83
C ALA A 256 3.15 -10.49 13.94
N HIS A 257 4.23 -9.94 13.36
CA HIS A 257 5.17 -10.72 12.56
C HIS A 257 6.58 -10.11 12.58
N SER A 258 7.58 -10.95 12.36
CA SER A 258 8.96 -10.53 12.15
C SER A 258 9.33 -10.65 10.68
N TYR A 259 10.12 -9.70 10.18
CA TYR A 259 10.69 -9.77 8.84
C TYR A 259 12.13 -9.26 8.85
N PHE A 260 12.93 -9.70 7.88
CA PHE A 260 14.30 -9.26 7.70
C PHE A 260 14.34 -8.06 6.74
N SER A 261 14.98 -6.99 7.15
CA SER A 261 15.18 -5.80 6.31
C SER A 261 16.52 -5.16 6.63
N TYR A 262 17.36 -4.92 5.61
CA TYR A 262 18.64 -4.24 5.74
C TYR A 262 19.56 -4.81 6.85
N GLY A 263 19.70 -6.14 6.92
CA GLY A 263 20.57 -6.77 7.91
C GLY A 263 19.98 -6.87 9.32
N ARG A 264 18.74 -6.44 9.53
CA ARG A 264 18.08 -6.43 10.85
C ARG A 264 16.77 -7.22 10.81
N ILE A 265 16.48 -7.93 11.90
CA ILE A 265 15.15 -8.50 12.15
C ILE A 265 14.30 -7.40 12.78
N VAL A 266 13.22 -7.03 12.10
CA VAL A 266 12.27 -6.04 12.57
C VAL A 266 11.03 -6.79 13.04
N PHE A 267 10.69 -6.64 14.32
CA PHE A 267 9.45 -7.14 14.89
C PHE A 267 8.35 -6.08 14.72
N ARG A 268 7.17 -6.49 14.27
CA ARG A 268 5.98 -5.65 14.19
C ARG A 268 4.91 -6.17 15.12
N ASP A 269 4.39 -5.29 15.96
CA ASP A 269 3.27 -5.56 16.84
C ASP A 269 1.96 -5.79 16.06
N GLU A 270 0.97 -6.35 16.76
CA GLU A 270 -0.37 -6.53 16.23
C GLU A 270 -0.99 -5.18 15.85
N GLN A 271 -1.44 -5.07 14.60
CA GLN A 271 -1.92 -3.80 14.05
C GLN A 271 -3.41 -3.68 14.26
N HIS A 272 -3.84 -2.50 14.70
CA HIS A 272 -5.24 -2.16 14.89
C HIS A 272 -5.68 -1.20 13.77
N LEU A 273 -6.47 -1.71 12.84
CA LEU A 273 -6.98 -0.97 11.69
C LEU A 273 -8.42 -0.53 11.95
N LEU A 274 -8.68 0.75 11.69
CA LEU A 274 -9.99 1.37 11.88
C LEU A 274 -10.70 1.57 10.54
N PHE A 275 -12.03 1.72 10.58
CA PHE A 275 -12.91 1.83 9.42
C PHE A 275 -13.63 3.17 9.40
N GLY A 276 -13.46 3.93 8.32
CA GLY A 276 -13.97 5.31 8.21
C GLY A 276 -13.23 6.32 9.09
N ARG A 277 -12.17 5.87 9.75
CA ARG A 277 -11.19 6.63 10.52
C ARG A 277 -9.85 5.92 10.36
N TRP A 278 -8.75 6.64 10.40
CA TRP A 278 -7.42 6.05 10.32
C TRP A 278 -6.75 6.00 11.69
N HIS A 279 -6.02 4.92 11.94
CA HIS A 279 -5.06 4.83 13.04
C HIS A 279 -3.64 4.63 12.48
N ILE A 280 -2.73 5.53 12.87
CA ILE A 280 -1.31 5.44 12.53
C ILE A 280 -0.48 5.47 13.81
N ASP A 281 0.22 4.38 14.07
CA ASP A 281 1.14 4.29 15.19
C ASP A 281 2.56 4.70 14.78
N ARG A 282 3.09 5.75 15.40
CA ARG A 282 4.41 6.31 15.06
C ARG A 282 5.54 5.32 15.28
N GLN A 283 5.45 4.43 16.28
CA GLN A 283 6.53 3.49 16.61
C GLN A 283 6.46 2.20 15.79
N ASN A 284 5.28 1.84 15.29
CA ASN A 284 5.12 0.71 14.37
C ASN A 284 5.28 1.13 12.89
N ALA A 285 5.32 2.44 12.62
CA ALA A 285 5.49 2.97 11.28
C ALA A 285 6.98 2.94 10.85
N PHE A 286 7.33 1.98 10.00
CA PHE A 286 8.70 1.55 9.69
C PHE A 286 9.69 2.66 9.32
N LEU A 287 9.21 3.75 8.71
CA LEU A 287 10.04 4.87 8.23
C LEU A 287 9.38 6.24 8.46
N ALA A 288 8.51 6.34 9.48
CA ALA A 288 7.83 7.60 9.80
C ALA A 288 8.81 8.73 10.11
N ASP A 289 9.98 8.43 10.69
CA ASP A 289 10.98 9.46 11.00
C ASP A 289 11.64 10.07 9.75
N ASP A 290 11.76 9.30 8.67
CA ASP A 290 12.41 9.75 7.44
C ASP A 290 11.50 10.59 6.54
N TYR A 291 10.25 10.16 6.33
CA TYR A 291 9.34 10.82 5.40
C TYR A 291 8.00 11.25 6.00
N GLY A 292 7.77 11.05 7.29
CA GLY A 292 6.61 11.59 7.99
C GLY A 292 5.26 11.07 7.48
N LEU A 293 4.20 11.79 7.86
CA LEU A 293 2.85 11.50 7.38
C LEU A 293 2.74 11.83 5.89
N GLU A 294 3.33 12.94 5.46
CA GLU A 294 3.31 13.46 4.09
C GLU A 294 3.85 12.43 3.08
N GLY A 295 4.95 11.76 3.43
CA GLY A 295 5.50 10.69 2.62
C GLY A 295 4.65 9.41 2.64
N SER A 296 3.99 9.11 3.75
CA SER A 296 3.04 7.98 3.83
C SER A 296 1.84 8.20 2.91
N LEU A 297 1.29 9.43 2.90
CA LEU A 297 0.19 9.82 2.03
C LEU A 297 0.61 9.78 0.55
N GLU A 298 1.82 10.23 0.24
CA GLU A 298 2.41 10.15 -1.10
C GLU A 298 2.53 8.70 -1.59
N ILE A 299 3.06 7.80 -0.76
CA ILE A 299 3.19 6.38 -1.11
C ILE A 299 1.81 5.75 -1.32
N ALA A 300 0.80 6.09 -0.50
CA ALA A 300 -0.57 5.59 -0.71
C ALA A 300 -1.15 6.02 -2.07
N ARG A 301 -0.97 7.29 -2.44
CA ARG A 301 -1.37 7.80 -3.77
C ARG A 301 -0.70 7.04 -4.92
N LEU A 302 0.61 6.78 -4.81
CA LEU A 302 1.40 6.11 -5.85
C LEU A 302 1.11 4.60 -5.97
N THR A 303 0.89 3.93 -4.84
CA THR A 303 0.77 2.45 -4.77
C THR A 303 -0.67 1.97 -4.92
N GLY A 304 -1.66 2.84 -4.66
CA GLY A 304 -3.07 2.44 -4.56
C GLY A 304 -3.41 1.73 -3.25
N MET A 305 -2.48 1.64 -2.30
CA MET A 305 -2.68 0.93 -1.03
C MET A 305 -3.33 1.83 0.04
N PRO A 306 -4.14 1.30 0.96
CA PRO A 306 -4.70 2.07 2.07
C PRO A 306 -3.61 2.74 2.93
N VAL A 307 -3.85 3.97 3.36
CA VAL A 307 -2.87 4.76 4.15
C VAL A 307 -2.44 4.05 5.42
N GLN A 308 -3.37 3.46 6.18
CA GLN A 308 -3.05 2.70 7.40
C GLN A 308 -2.12 1.51 7.12
N THR A 309 -2.22 0.91 5.92
CA THR A 309 -1.36 -0.19 5.49
C THR A 309 0.01 0.32 5.09
N VAL A 310 0.07 1.38 4.27
CA VAL A 310 1.32 2.01 3.82
C VAL A 310 2.20 2.43 4.98
N ALA A 311 1.61 3.01 6.03
CA ALA A 311 2.35 3.41 7.22
C ALA A 311 3.12 2.24 7.87
N ARG A 312 2.67 1.00 7.70
CA ARG A 312 3.17 -0.18 8.42
C ARG A 312 3.85 -1.24 7.56
N VAL A 313 3.85 -1.12 6.23
CA VAL A 313 4.52 -2.08 5.34
C VAL A 313 5.92 -1.62 4.96
N SER A 314 6.75 -2.55 4.46
CA SER A 314 8.07 -2.18 3.95
C SER A 314 7.92 -1.45 2.62
N THR A 315 8.91 -0.64 2.25
CA THR A 315 8.96 0.06 0.97
C THR A 315 8.95 -0.88 -0.23
N GLY A 316 9.54 -2.09 -0.10
CA GLY A 316 9.44 -3.14 -1.12
C GLY A 316 8.01 -3.64 -1.37
N THR A 317 7.15 -3.61 -0.35
CA THR A 317 5.71 -3.88 -0.53
C THR A 317 5.07 -2.79 -1.40
N GLY A 318 5.48 -1.53 -1.21
CA GLY A 318 5.04 -0.41 -2.04
C GLY A 318 5.42 -0.58 -3.51
N ILE A 319 6.68 -0.93 -3.81
CA ILE A 319 7.09 -1.20 -5.20
C ILE A 319 6.31 -2.38 -5.81
N SER A 320 6.13 -3.47 -5.05
CA SER A 320 5.34 -4.62 -5.51
C SER A 320 3.91 -4.20 -5.84
N ALA A 321 3.29 -3.36 -5.01
CA ALA A 321 1.96 -2.81 -5.25
C ALA A 321 1.92 -1.91 -6.50
N MET A 322 2.97 -1.13 -6.77
CA MET A 322 3.06 -0.34 -8.02
C MET A 322 3.20 -1.25 -9.25
N GLN A 323 3.99 -2.32 -9.18
CA GLN A 323 4.10 -3.30 -10.26
C GLN A 323 2.78 -4.01 -10.54
N VAL A 324 2.03 -4.37 -9.48
CA VAL A 324 0.66 -4.89 -9.59
C VAL A 324 -0.26 -3.88 -10.27
N ALA A 325 -0.19 -2.60 -9.89
CA ALA A 325 -0.98 -1.55 -10.53
C ALA A 325 -0.65 -1.40 -12.02
N THR A 326 0.62 -1.50 -12.38
CA THR A 326 1.09 -1.49 -13.78
C THR A 326 0.61 -2.72 -14.54
N ALA A 327 0.74 -3.92 -13.98
CA ALA A 327 0.26 -5.16 -14.58
C ALA A 327 -1.27 -5.11 -14.80
N TRP A 328 -2.01 -4.61 -13.82
CA TRP A 328 -3.45 -4.41 -13.91
C TRP A 328 -3.84 -3.51 -15.08
N ARG A 329 -3.16 -2.36 -15.25
CA ARG A 329 -3.40 -1.44 -16.39
C ARG A 329 -3.08 -2.08 -17.74
N ARG A 330 -2.09 -2.99 -17.80
CA ARG A 330 -1.75 -3.76 -19.00
C ARG A 330 -2.68 -4.94 -19.28
N GLY A 331 -3.60 -5.27 -18.35
CA GLY A 331 -4.39 -6.51 -18.44
C GLY A 331 -3.54 -7.78 -18.28
N VAL A 332 -2.39 -7.67 -17.61
CA VAL A 332 -1.47 -8.77 -17.32
C VAL A 332 -1.86 -9.45 -16.02
N LEU A 333 -1.85 -10.79 -16.03
CA LEU A 333 -2.15 -11.61 -14.86
C LEU A 333 -1.03 -11.53 -13.82
N VAL A 334 -1.41 -11.35 -12.55
CA VAL A 334 -0.50 -11.39 -11.40
C VAL A 334 -0.58 -12.78 -10.76
N PRO A 335 0.48 -13.60 -10.79
CA PRO A 335 0.45 -14.94 -10.23
C PRO A 335 0.37 -14.92 -8.70
N TRP A 336 -0.52 -15.72 -8.11
CA TRP A 336 -0.67 -15.84 -6.65
C TRP A 336 0.57 -16.46 -5.98
N GLN A 337 1.18 -17.46 -6.62
CA GLN A 337 2.38 -18.13 -6.10
C GLN A 337 3.57 -17.82 -6.98
N LYS A 338 4.65 -17.31 -6.37
CA LYS A 338 5.94 -17.06 -7.02
C LYS A 338 6.60 -18.41 -7.34
N ARG A 339 6.26 -19.00 -8.48
CA ARG A 339 6.75 -20.32 -8.91
C ARG A 339 7.71 -20.26 -10.11
N HIS A 340 8.27 -19.09 -10.43
CA HIS A 340 9.25 -18.96 -11.49
C HIS A 340 10.66 -18.88 -10.89
N PRO A 341 11.36 -20.02 -10.74
CA PRO A 341 12.79 -19.98 -10.46
C PRO A 341 13.52 -19.33 -11.64
N GLU A 342 14.69 -18.78 -11.35
CA GLU A 342 15.61 -18.36 -12.40
C GLU A 342 15.97 -19.56 -13.31
N SER A 343 16.31 -19.29 -14.57
CA SER A 343 16.86 -20.30 -15.46
C SER A 343 18.12 -20.93 -14.88
N LEU A 344 18.36 -22.20 -15.22
CA LEU A 344 19.57 -22.90 -14.78
C LEU A 344 20.80 -22.19 -15.36
N LYS A 345 21.74 -21.83 -14.48
CA LYS A 345 23.03 -21.23 -14.81
C LYS A 345 24.17 -22.19 -14.48
N THR A 346 25.27 -22.10 -15.22
CA THR A 346 26.49 -22.82 -14.84
C THR A 346 27.18 -22.10 -13.67
N VAL A 347 28.08 -22.80 -12.96
CA VAL A 347 28.91 -22.19 -11.92
C VAL A 347 29.75 -21.04 -12.48
N GLY A 348 30.25 -21.17 -13.71
CA GLY A 348 31.00 -20.11 -14.39
C GLY A 348 30.15 -18.86 -14.63
N ASP A 349 28.91 -19.03 -15.08
CA ASP A 349 27.98 -17.90 -15.29
C ASP A 349 27.65 -17.19 -13.98
N LEU A 350 27.49 -17.94 -12.88
CA LEU A 350 27.27 -17.36 -11.56
C LEU A 350 28.46 -16.50 -11.09
N LEU A 351 29.70 -16.97 -11.29
CA LEU A 351 30.91 -16.20 -10.94
C LEU A 351 31.03 -14.88 -11.72
N VAL A 352 30.50 -14.84 -12.95
CA VAL A 352 30.51 -13.63 -13.79
C VAL A 352 29.34 -12.72 -13.47
N ALA A 353 28.15 -13.28 -13.25
CA ALA A 353 26.90 -12.52 -13.10
C ALA A 353 26.65 -12.01 -11.67
N ASP A 354 27.06 -12.75 -10.63
CA ASP A 354 26.82 -12.41 -9.22
C ASP A 354 27.98 -11.60 -8.62
N LYS A 355 28.47 -10.61 -9.38
CA LYS A 355 29.49 -9.68 -8.91
C LYS A 355 28.83 -8.56 -8.10
N GLY A 356 29.33 -8.33 -6.89
CA GLY A 356 28.99 -7.14 -6.11
C GLY A 356 29.54 -5.85 -6.74
N GLY A 357 29.26 -4.72 -6.10
CA GLY A 357 29.82 -3.43 -6.53
C GLY A 357 31.35 -3.43 -6.52
N LEU A 358 31.95 -2.76 -7.50
CA LEU A 358 33.40 -2.55 -7.54
C LEU A 358 33.82 -1.62 -6.39
N VAL A 359 34.66 -2.11 -5.48
CA VAL A 359 35.22 -1.33 -4.39
C VAL A 359 36.71 -1.12 -4.65
N TYR A 360 37.12 0.14 -4.84
CA TYR A 360 38.53 0.50 -4.87
C TYR A 360 39.09 0.53 -3.45
N THR A 361 40.31 0.02 -3.26
CA THR A 361 41.02 0.20 -2.00
C THR A 361 41.23 1.70 -1.78
N PRO A 362 40.71 2.29 -0.68
CA PRO A 362 40.89 3.71 -0.44
C PRO A 362 42.37 4.01 -0.20
N ILE A 363 42.84 5.18 -0.64
CA ILE A 363 44.17 5.67 -0.29
C ILE A 363 44.11 6.00 1.22
N VAL A 364 44.79 5.22 2.05
CA VAL A 364 44.75 5.38 3.51
C VAL A 364 45.56 6.60 3.91
N GLY A 365 44.94 7.55 4.63
CA GLY A 365 45.59 8.76 5.11
C GLY A 365 44.59 9.85 5.46
N LEU A 366 45.08 10.97 5.98
CA LEU A 366 44.31 12.20 6.06
C LEU A 366 44.43 12.93 4.71
N HIS A 367 43.29 13.24 4.11
CA HIS A 367 43.23 13.90 2.81
C HIS A 367 42.45 15.21 2.94
N GLU A 368 42.98 16.25 2.30
CA GLU A 368 42.31 17.53 2.12
C GLU A 368 41.88 17.66 0.65
N HIS A 369 40.91 18.54 0.36
CA HIS A 369 40.41 18.82 -0.99
C HIS A 369 39.79 17.61 -1.73
N VAL A 370 39.05 16.78 -1.01
CA VAL A 370 38.33 15.62 -1.58
C VAL A 370 36.94 16.03 -2.08
N ALA A 371 36.57 15.57 -3.27
CA ALA A 371 35.22 15.72 -3.82
C ALA A 371 34.56 14.34 -4.00
N GLU A 372 33.29 14.24 -3.60
CA GLU A 372 32.47 13.03 -3.75
C GLU A 372 31.53 13.19 -4.96
N LEU A 373 31.47 12.17 -5.81
CA LEU A 373 30.54 12.08 -6.93
C LEU A 373 29.59 10.91 -6.67
N ASP A 374 28.30 11.22 -6.56
CA ASP A 374 27.24 10.22 -6.34
C ASP A 374 26.24 10.17 -7.51
N PHE A 375 25.83 8.96 -7.87
CA PHE A 375 24.81 8.73 -8.89
C PHE A 375 23.42 8.73 -8.25
N SER A 376 22.62 9.74 -8.59
CA SER A 376 21.23 9.81 -8.14
C SER A 376 20.40 8.64 -8.68
N ALA A 377 19.97 7.72 -7.81
CA ALA A 377 19.10 6.59 -8.15
C ALA A 377 19.69 5.66 -9.22
N MET A 378 20.97 5.27 -9.06
CA MET A 378 21.73 4.51 -10.06
C MET A 378 20.99 3.27 -10.59
N TYR A 379 20.62 2.30 -9.73
CA TYR A 379 19.97 1.05 -10.15
C TYR A 379 18.63 1.26 -10.86
N PRO A 380 17.66 2.02 -10.30
CA PRO A 380 16.42 2.31 -11.02
C PRO A 380 16.65 2.98 -12.38
N SER A 381 17.62 3.91 -12.46
CA SER A 381 17.93 4.60 -13.72
C SER A 381 18.51 3.64 -14.77
N ILE A 382 19.35 2.70 -14.35
CA ILE A 382 19.85 1.60 -15.19
C ILE A 382 18.69 0.72 -15.66
N MET A 383 17.80 0.30 -14.76
CA MET A 383 16.64 -0.53 -15.12
C MET A 383 15.75 0.15 -16.17
N VAL A 384 15.43 1.43 -15.97
CA VAL A 384 14.60 2.20 -16.92
C VAL A 384 15.33 2.40 -18.24
N ARG A 385 16.60 2.84 -18.21
CA ARG A 385 17.37 3.16 -19.42
C ARG A 385 17.64 1.95 -20.30
N PHE A 386 17.91 0.81 -19.69
CA PHE A 386 18.28 -0.43 -20.40
C PHE A 386 17.16 -1.47 -20.43
N ASN A 387 15.93 -1.07 -20.08
CA ASN A 387 14.73 -1.93 -20.13
C ASN A 387 14.87 -3.24 -19.35
N LEU A 388 15.50 -3.21 -18.16
CA LEU A 388 15.75 -4.41 -17.35
C LEU A 388 14.51 -4.80 -16.54
N SER A 389 13.95 -5.95 -16.86
CA SER A 389 12.81 -6.56 -16.18
C SER A 389 12.92 -8.09 -16.30
N PRO A 390 12.36 -8.90 -15.37
CA PRO A 390 12.46 -10.36 -15.45
C PRO A 390 11.99 -10.97 -16.78
N GLU A 391 10.98 -10.37 -17.41
CA GLU A 391 10.42 -10.81 -18.68
C GLU A 391 11.12 -10.23 -19.92
N THR A 392 12.04 -9.27 -19.77
CA THR A 392 12.78 -8.67 -20.89
C THR A 392 14.22 -9.16 -20.99
N VAL A 393 14.80 -9.70 -19.92
CA VAL A 393 16.17 -10.22 -19.89
C VAL A 393 16.19 -11.69 -20.33
N GLY A 394 17.10 -12.04 -21.24
CA GLY A 394 17.29 -13.42 -21.70
C GLY A 394 16.15 -13.95 -22.60
N THR A 395 15.33 -13.06 -23.16
CA THR A 395 14.25 -13.42 -24.07
C THR A 395 14.76 -13.71 -25.48
N SER A 396 14.05 -14.57 -26.21
CA SER A 396 14.33 -14.94 -27.61
C SER A 396 13.49 -14.15 -28.64
N CYS A 397 12.72 -13.14 -28.21
CA CYS A 397 11.83 -12.40 -29.11
C CYS A 397 12.55 -11.46 -30.09
N CYS A 398 13.83 -11.13 -29.86
CA CYS A 398 14.66 -10.26 -30.69
C CYS A 398 16.14 -10.52 -30.43
N GLU A 399 17.03 -10.00 -31.29
CA GLU A 399 18.49 -10.05 -31.04
C GLU A 399 18.86 -9.33 -29.73
N GLY A 400 18.15 -8.25 -29.40
CA GLY A 400 18.30 -7.52 -28.13
C GLY A 400 19.63 -6.79 -27.97
N THR A 401 19.77 -6.05 -26.88
CA THR A 401 21.04 -5.42 -26.49
C THR A 401 21.74 -6.30 -25.46
N PRO A 402 22.99 -6.76 -25.69
CA PRO A 402 23.68 -7.63 -24.74
C PRO A 402 24.08 -6.86 -23.48
N ILE A 403 23.87 -7.48 -22.31
CA ILE A 403 24.40 -6.99 -21.04
C ILE A 403 25.95 -7.06 -21.08
N PRO A 404 26.69 -6.00 -20.70
CA PRO A 404 28.15 -6.01 -20.68
C PRO A 404 28.71 -7.20 -19.88
N GLU A 405 29.80 -7.80 -20.36
CA GLU A 405 30.47 -9.01 -19.82
C GLU A 405 29.65 -10.31 -19.85
N ILE A 406 28.34 -10.24 -19.57
CA ILE A 406 27.45 -11.40 -19.46
C ILE A 406 26.91 -11.84 -20.84
N GLY A 407 26.75 -10.90 -21.77
CA GLY A 407 26.26 -11.15 -23.13
C GLY A 407 24.78 -11.51 -23.24
N THR A 408 24.07 -11.66 -22.12
CA THR A 408 22.62 -11.96 -22.11
C THR A 408 21.85 -10.83 -22.80
N PRO A 409 21.01 -11.11 -23.80
CA PRO A 409 20.28 -10.08 -24.52
C PRO A 409 19.12 -9.51 -23.69
N VAL A 410 18.88 -8.22 -23.83
CA VAL A 410 17.71 -7.53 -23.27
C VAL A 410 16.79 -7.09 -24.39
N CYS A 411 15.49 -7.34 -24.23
CA CYS A 411 14.46 -7.02 -25.20
C CYS A 411 14.46 -5.52 -25.55
N THR A 412 14.34 -5.23 -26.85
CA THR A 412 14.15 -3.86 -27.38
C THR A 412 12.79 -3.67 -28.06
N HIS A 413 12.00 -4.74 -28.24
CA HIS A 413 10.69 -4.69 -28.90
C HIS A 413 9.56 -4.23 -27.97
N ARG A 414 9.64 -4.56 -26.68
CA ARG A 414 8.59 -4.25 -25.68
C ARG A 414 9.19 -3.59 -24.44
N GLN A 415 8.43 -2.69 -23.83
CA GLN A 415 8.81 -2.09 -22.55
C GLN A 415 8.50 -3.07 -21.40
N GLY A 416 9.48 -3.36 -20.56
CA GLY A 416 9.30 -4.19 -19.38
C GLY A 416 8.41 -3.54 -18.32
N LEU A 417 7.78 -4.37 -17.50
CA LEU A 417 6.91 -4.01 -16.40
C LEU A 417 7.65 -3.17 -15.36
N VAL A 418 8.88 -3.57 -15.00
CA VAL A 418 9.70 -2.84 -14.02
C VAL A 418 10.10 -1.45 -14.55
N PRO A 419 10.70 -1.31 -15.75
CA PRO A 419 10.98 -0.01 -16.35
C PRO A 419 9.76 0.92 -16.44
N GLU A 420 8.62 0.42 -16.90
CA GLU A 420 7.39 1.21 -16.99
C GLU A 420 6.88 1.66 -15.61
N THR A 421 7.02 0.81 -14.59
CA THR A 421 6.63 1.16 -13.22
C THR A 421 7.54 2.24 -12.62
N LEU A 422 8.85 2.17 -12.88
CA LEU A 422 9.85 3.03 -12.25
C LEU A 422 10.04 4.38 -12.97
N ALA A 423 9.81 4.45 -14.29
CA ALA A 423 10.02 5.66 -15.07
C ALA A 423 9.24 6.89 -14.54
N PRO A 424 7.91 6.83 -14.33
CA PRO A 424 7.17 7.98 -13.81
C PRO A 424 7.55 8.32 -12.36
N LEU A 425 7.97 7.32 -11.56
CA LEU A 425 8.45 7.53 -10.19
C LEU A 425 9.77 8.32 -10.18
N LEU A 426 10.70 8.00 -11.08
CA LEU A 426 11.96 8.74 -11.24
C LEU A 426 11.71 10.18 -11.70
N GLU A 427 10.86 10.35 -12.71
CA GLU A 427 10.48 11.68 -13.22
C GLU A 427 9.88 12.55 -12.13
N LYS A 428 8.89 12.02 -11.39
CA LYS A 428 8.26 12.74 -10.28
C LYS A 428 9.27 13.11 -9.19
N ARG A 429 10.21 12.21 -8.88
CA ARG A 429 11.29 12.50 -7.92
C ARG A 429 12.21 13.63 -8.39
N PHE A 430 12.55 13.69 -9.68
CA PHE A 430 13.34 14.80 -10.23
C PHE A 430 12.59 16.13 -10.17
N ARG A 431 11.28 16.12 -10.44
CA ARG A 431 10.42 17.30 -10.29
C ARG A 431 10.41 17.82 -8.85
N TYR A 432 10.27 16.94 -7.85
CA TYR A 432 10.40 17.36 -6.44
C TYR A 432 11.78 17.96 -6.14
N LYS A 433 12.86 17.38 -6.65
CA LYS A 433 14.21 17.90 -6.46
C LYS A 433 14.39 19.31 -7.04
N ALA A 434 13.78 19.58 -8.20
CA ALA A 434 13.77 20.92 -8.80
C ALA A 434 12.96 21.91 -7.93
N LEU A 435 11.74 21.56 -7.57
CA LEU A 435 10.88 22.39 -6.71
C LEU A 435 11.56 22.75 -5.38
N ILE A 436 12.20 21.79 -4.72
CA ILE A 436 12.93 22.04 -3.45
C ILE A 436 14.06 23.05 -3.64
N ARG A 437 14.71 23.11 -4.81
CA ARG A 437 15.80 24.06 -5.09
C ARG A 437 15.28 25.46 -5.42
N GLU A 438 14.10 25.56 -6.02
CA GLU A 438 13.46 26.82 -6.40
C GLU A 438 12.82 27.55 -5.20
N LEU A 439 12.33 26.79 -4.22
CA LEU A 439 11.71 27.35 -3.02
C LEU A 439 12.74 27.95 -2.04
N SER A 440 12.38 29.08 -1.43
CA SER A 440 13.13 29.66 -0.31
C SER A 440 13.07 28.77 0.93
N ASP A 441 14.03 28.91 1.85
CA ASP A 441 14.12 28.04 3.04
C ASP A 441 12.96 28.20 4.03
N ASP A 442 12.28 29.35 3.99
CA ASP A 442 11.12 29.68 4.81
C ASP A 442 9.78 29.26 4.20
N ASP A 443 9.74 28.77 2.94
CA ASP A 443 8.50 28.31 2.33
C ASP A 443 8.01 27.01 3.00
N PRO A 444 6.79 26.99 3.59
CA PRO A 444 6.27 25.83 4.31
C PRO A 444 6.10 24.58 3.43
N ARG A 445 5.98 24.74 2.10
CA ARG A 445 5.88 23.62 1.15
C ARG A 445 7.20 22.87 1.00
N LYS A 446 8.33 23.52 1.29
CA LYS A 446 9.67 22.95 1.08
C LYS A 446 9.88 21.68 1.91
N GLU A 447 9.44 21.67 3.16
CA GLU A 447 9.53 20.49 4.01
C GLU A 447 8.60 19.37 3.52
N VAL A 448 7.37 19.69 3.09
CA VAL A 448 6.45 18.73 2.49
C VAL A 448 7.08 18.08 1.25
N TYR A 449 7.70 18.86 0.36
CA TYR A 449 8.37 18.33 -0.82
C TYR A 449 9.61 17.49 -0.47
N ARG A 450 10.38 17.86 0.56
CA ARG A 450 11.49 17.02 1.07
C ARG A 450 11.00 15.66 1.57
N ARG A 451 9.90 15.63 2.32
CA ARG A 451 9.28 14.40 2.83
C ARG A 451 8.79 13.51 1.70
N ARG A 452 8.08 14.07 0.71
CA ARG A 452 7.65 13.35 -0.50
C ARG A 452 8.83 12.86 -1.35
N TYR A 453 9.87 13.66 -1.51
CA TYR A 453 11.12 13.29 -2.19
C TYR A 453 11.83 12.12 -1.48
N SER A 454 11.86 12.14 -0.14
CA SER A 454 12.39 11.04 0.69
C SER A 454 11.60 9.75 0.51
N ALA A 455 10.27 9.84 0.48
CA ALA A 455 9.40 8.68 0.20
C ALA A 455 9.71 8.03 -1.16
N HIS A 456 9.93 8.82 -2.21
CA HIS A 456 10.34 8.30 -3.53
C HIS A 456 11.70 7.62 -3.48
N LYS A 457 12.68 8.21 -2.76
CA LYS A 457 14.00 7.58 -2.57
C LYS A 457 13.83 6.18 -2.00
N TRP A 458 13.00 6.05 -0.96
CA TRP A 458 12.75 4.81 -0.24
C TRP A 458 12.05 3.73 -1.08
N LEU A 459 11.09 4.12 -1.94
CA LEU A 459 10.52 3.22 -2.93
C LEU A 459 11.59 2.74 -3.93
N LEU A 460 12.41 3.65 -4.45
CA LEU A 460 13.41 3.35 -5.48
C LEU A 460 14.57 2.48 -4.98
N VAL A 461 15.00 2.59 -3.71
CA VAL A 461 16.09 1.73 -3.18
C VAL A 461 15.69 0.25 -3.12
N THR A 462 14.40 -0.04 -2.97
CA THR A 462 13.89 -1.41 -2.88
C THR A 462 13.48 -2.03 -4.20
N CYS A 463 13.73 -1.39 -5.34
CA CYS A 463 13.38 -1.99 -6.63
C CYS A 463 14.40 -3.02 -7.13
N PHE A 464 15.63 -3.00 -6.59
CA PHE A 464 16.72 -3.90 -6.96
C PHE A 464 16.78 -5.18 -6.11
N GLY A 465 16.57 -5.05 -4.80
CA GLY A 465 16.55 -6.19 -3.87
C GLY A 465 15.17 -6.82 -3.82
#